data_AF-A0A9D0VIU3-F1
#
_entry.id   AF-A0A9D0VIU3-F1
#
_cell.length_a   1.000
_cell.length_b   1.000
_cell.length_c   1.000
_cell.angle_alpha   90.00
_cell.angle_beta   90.00
_cell.angle_gamma   90.00
#
_symmetry.space_group_name_H-M   'P 1'
#
loop_
_entity.id
_entity.type
_entity.pdbx_description
1 polymer ?
#
loop_
_entity_poly.entity_id
_entity_poly.type
_entity_poly.pdbx_seq_one_letter_code
_entity_poly.pdbx_strand_id
1 'polypeptide(L)'
;MIQGDHKLIDRHGGGPSYTLFDLALDPWETIDQSTQQPGRMQQLSALLEAFRGQHGDSAGPEVTIEVDDALYRHLEALGYVDPGEGSR
;
A
#
# COMPACT_ATOMS: atom_id res chain seq x y z
N MET A 1 -1.43 1.84 -8.94
CA MET A 1 -1.42 2.34 -10.34
C MET A 1 -0.05 2.09 -10.94
N ILE A 2 0.05 1.57 -12.17
CA ILE A 2 1.32 1.36 -12.88
C ILE A 2 1.26 2.11 -14.21
N GLN A 3 2.30 2.87 -14.55
CA GLN A 3 2.45 3.52 -15.86
C GLN A 3 3.91 3.50 -16.31
N GLY A 4 4.18 2.78 -17.40
CA GLY A 4 5.56 2.47 -17.81
C GLY A 4 6.26 1.74 -16.66
N ASP A 5 7.47 2.19 -16.33
CA ASP A 5 8.26 1.58 -15.25
C ASP A 5 7.92 2.11 -13.86
N HIS A 6 6.88 2.94 -13.69
CA HIS A 6 6.57 3.52 -12.39
C HIS A 6 5.32 2.92 -11.77
N LYS A 7 5.41 2.59 -10.47
CA LYS A 7 4.30 2.07 -9.68
C LYS A 7 4.01 2.97 -8.49
N LEU A 8 2.77 3.44 -8.42
CA LEU A 8 2.20 4.12 -7.26
C LEU A 8 1.36 3.12 -6.45
N ILE A 9 1.63 3.03 -5.15
CA ILE A 9 0.88 2.23 -4.18
C ILE A 9 0.18 3.17 -3.21
N ASP A 10 -1.12 2.94 -2.98
CA ASP A 10 -1.88 3.59 -1.90
C ASP A 10 -1.79 2.71 -0.65
N ARG A 11 -1.23 3.22 0.44
CA ARG A 11 -1.18 2.51 1.72
C ARG A 11 -2.37 2.94 2.58
N HIS A 12 -3.38 2.08 2.66
CA HIS A 12 -4.53 2.29 3.53
C HIS A 12 -4.13 2.12 5.01
N GLY A 13 -4.20 3.20 5.79
CA GLY A 13 -3.84 3.19 7.21
C GLY A 13 -3.91 4.56 7.91
N GLY A 14 -4.89 5.41 7.58
CA GLY A 14 -5.11 6.71 8.25
C GLY A 14 -5.09 7.96 7.35
N GLY A 15 -5.02 7.80 6.03
CA GLY A 15 -5.05 8.87 5.03
C GLY A 15 -4.42 8.39 3.72
N PRO A 16 -4.49 9.17 2.61
CA PRO A 16 -3.82 8.81 1.37
C PRO A 16 -2.30 8.94 1.56
N SER A 17 -1.66 7.83 1.91
CA SER A 17 -0.20 7.73 1.96
C SER A 17 0.26 6.96 0.73
N TYR A 18 0.74 7.70 -0.25
CA TYR A 18 1.21 7.13 -1.50
C TYR A 18 2.72 6.84 -1.44
N THR A 19 3.11 5.67 -1.92
CA THR A 19 4.50 5.27 -2.13
C THR A 19 4.77 5.13 -3.62
N LEU A 20 5.93 5.58 -4.10
CA LEU A 20 6.29 5.52 -5.53
C LEU A 20 7.57 4.73 -5.73
N PHE A 21 7.54 3.81 -6.70
CA PHE A 21 8.68 2.99 -7.10
C PHE A 21 8.96 3.14 -8.59
N ASP A 22 10.24 3.10 -8.94
CA ASP A 22 10.73 2.94 -10.32
C ASP A 22 11.18 1.50 -10.51
N LEU A 23 10.36 0.70 -11.19
CA LEU A 23 10.56 -0.72 -11.44
C LEU A 23 11.70 -1.01 -12.42
N ALA A 24 12.15 -0.02 -13.21
CA ALA A 24 13.31 -0.22 -14.08
C ALA A 24 14.62 -0.25 -13.29
N LEU A 25 14.69 0.55 -12.22
CA LEU A 25 15.87 0.67 -11.35
C LEU A 25 15.77 -0.18 -10.09
N ASP A 26 14.56 -0.36 -9.58
CA ASP A 26 14.24 -1.06 -8.33
C ASP A 26 13.03 -1.99 -8.54
N PRO A 27 13.22 -3.11 -9.24
CA PRO A 27 12.14 -4.09 -9.50
C PRO A 27 11.62 -4.76 -8.22
N TRP A 28 12.32 -4.59 -7.10
CA TRP A 28 11.97 -5.16 -5.80
C TRP A 28 11.23 -4.19 -4.89
N GLU A 29 10.95 -2.96 -5.35
CA GLU A 29 10.14 -1.97 -4.62
C GLU A 29 10.71 -1.69 -3.22
N THR A 30 12.04 -1.59 -3.13
CA THR A 30 12.80 -1.38 -1.89
C THR A 30 13.04 0.10 -1.56
N ILE A 31 13.04 0.98 -2.56
CA ILE A 31 13.38 2.40 -2.42
C ILE A 31 12.15 3.24 -2.77
N ASP A 32 11.56 3.88 -1.76
CA ASP A 32 10.49 4.86 -1.98
C ASP A 32 11.04 6.16 -2.57
N GLN A 33 10.55 6.51 -3.76
CA GLN A 33 10.88 7.72 -4.50
C GLN A 33 9.79 8.79 -4.42
N SER A 34 8.78 8.63 -3.56
CA SER A 34 7.65 9.56 -3.40
C SER A 34 8.10 11.01 -3.18
N THR A 35 9.14 11.23 -2.39
CA THR A 35 9.69 12.56 -2.08
C THR A 35 10.62 13.10 -3.16
N GLN A 36 11.22 12.22 -3.97
CA GLN A 36 12.20 12.56 -5.00
C GLN A 36 11.53 12.94 -6.32
N GLN A 37 10.33 12.40 -6.58
CA GLN A 37 9.60 12.62 -7.83
C GLN A 37 8.16 13.13 -7.60
N PRO A 38 7.98 14.34 -7.02
CA PRO A 38 6.64 14.86 -6.67
C PRO A 38 5.72 15.06 -7.89
N GLY A 39 6.27 15.42 -9.05
CA GLY A 39 5.48 15.55 -10.29
C GLY A 39 4.92 14.21 -10.77
N ARG A 40 5.72 13.14 -10.63
CA ARG A 40 5.32 11.77 -10.99
C ARG A 40 4.27 11.23 -10.05
N MET A 41 4.43 11.50 -8.75
CA MET A 41 3.43 11.23 -7.73
C MET A 41 2.08 11.86 -8.06
N GLN A 42 2.06 13.17 -8.36
CA GLN A 42 0.83 13.88 -8.67
C GLN A 42 0.15 13.35 -9.94
N GLN A 43 0.94 13.03 -10.98
CA GLN A 43 0.40 12.45 -12.21
C GLN A 43 -0.26 11.10 -11.95
N LEU A 44 0.43 10.20 -11.26
CA LEU A 44 -0.06 8.84 -11.01
C LEU A 44 -1.23 8.81 -10.02
N SER A 45 -1.23 9.69 -9.02
CA SER A 45 -2.35 9.79 -8.07
C SER A 45 -3.60 10.31 -8.78
N ALA A 46 -3.48 11.31 -9.65
CA ALA A 46 -4.60 11.77 -10.46
C ALA A 46 -5.16 10.67 -11.38
N LEU A 47 -4.30 9.84 -11.97
CA LEU A 47 -4.73 8.68 -12.77
C LEU A 47 -5.43 7.63 -11.90
N LEU A 48 -4.92 7.37 -10.70
CA LEU A 48 -5.53 6.43 -9.75
C LEU A 48 -6.92 6.91 -9.32
N GLU A 49 -7.07 8.18 -8.99
CA GLU A 49 -8.34 8.77 -8.60
C GLU A 49 -9.34 8.78 -9.77
N ALA A 50 -8.89 9.09 -10.99
CA ALA A 50 -9.74 8.99 -12.18
C ALA A 50 -10.20 7.54 -12.41
N PHE A 51 -9.32 6.56 -12.22
CA PHE A 51 -9.65 5.14 -12.33
C PHE A 51 -10.69 4.72 -11.27
N ARG A 52 -10.50 5.12 -10.00
CA ARG A 52 -11.47 4.90 -8.92
C ARG A 52 -12.83 5.53 -9.23
N GLY A 53 -12.84 6.76 -9.76
CA GLY A 53 -14.07 7.45 -10.15
C GLY A 53 -14.84 6.75 -11.28
N GLN A 54 -14.14 6.05 -12.18
CA GLN A 54 -14.75 5.32 -13.30
C GLN A 54 -15.23 3.92 -12.93
N HIS A 55 -14.49 3.23 -12.07
CA HIS A 55 -14.74 1.81 -11.76
C HIS A 55 -15.36 1.58 -10.36
N GLY A 56 -15.55 2.66 -9.59
CA GLY A 56 -15.85 2.56 -8.17
C GLY A 56 -14.61 2.17 -7.37
N ASP A 57 -14.55 2.57 -6.10
CA ASP A 57 -13.51 2.09 -5.21
C ASP A 57 -13.76 0.59 -4.98
N SER A 58 -13.03 -0.25 -5.70
CA SER A 58 -13.14 -1.70 -5.62
C SER A 58 -12.43 -2.23 -4.36
N ALA A 59 -12.61 -1.54 -3.24
CA ALA A 59 -12.33 -2.14 -1.95
C ALA A 59 -13.25 -3.38 -1.89
N GLY A 60 -12.63 -4.56 -1.94
CA GLY A 60 -13.37 -5.81 -1.74
C GLY A 60 -14.14 -5.73 -0.43
N PRO A 61 -15.15 -6.60 -0.23
CA PRO A 61 -15.86 -6.64 1.05
C PRO A 61 -14.82 -6.70 2.18
N GLU A 62 -15.00 -5.88 3.21
CA GLU A 62 -14.17 -5.94 4.40
C GLU A 62 -14.35 -7.33 5.03
N VAL A 63 -13.33 -8.18 4.90
CA VAL A 63 -13.34 -9.53 5.45
C VAL A 63 -12.57 -9.48 6.76
N THR A 64 -13.30 -9.64 7.87
CA THR A 64 -12.66 -9.93 9.16
C THR A 64 -12.19 -11.38 9.14
N ILE A 65 -10.88 -11.59 9.23
CA ILE A 65 -10.28 -12.92 9.34
C ILE A 65 -9.98 -13.14 10.82
N GLU A 66 -10.62 -14.14 11.43
CA GLU A 66 -10.22 -14.60 12.76
C GLU A 66 -8.87 -15.34 12.64
N VAL A 67 -7.87 -14.84 13.36
CA VAL A 67 -6.55 -15.43 13.47
C VAL A 67 -6.46 -16.10 14.83
N ASP A 68 -6.14 -17.40 14.88
CA ASP A 68 -5.97 -18.09 16.16
C ASP A 68 -4.72 -17.58 16.92
N ASP A 69 -4.74 -17.73 18.25
CA ASP A 69 -3.68 -17.25 19.14
C ASP A 69 -2.29 -17.82 18.82
N ALA A 70 -2.21 -19.05 18.30
CA ALA A 70 -0.94 -19.69 17.98
C ALA A 70 -0.33 -19.06 16.73
N LEU A 71 -1.15 -18.82 15.70
CA LEU A 71 -0.76 -18.10 14.50
C LEU A 71 -0.39 -16.65 14.83
N TYR A 72 -1.17 -15.96 15.66
CA TYR A 72 -0.88 -14.59 16.07
C TYR A 72 0.49 -14.46 16.73
N ARG A 73 0.79 -15.30 17.73
CA ARG A 73 2.12 -15.30 18.39
C ARG A 73 3.26 -15.67 17.43
N HIS A 74 2.99 -16.55 16.46
CA HIS A 74 3.98 -16.90 15.45
C HIS A 74 4.30 -15.70 14.54
N LEU A 75 3.29 -14.96 14.10
CA LEU A 75 3.46 -13.74 13.30
C LEU A 75 4.14 -12.63 14.09
N GLU A 76 3.82 -12.49 15.37
CA GLU A 76 4.50 -11.57 16.30
C GLU A 76 5.99 -11.91 16.43
N ALA A 77 6.35 -13.18 16.64
CA ALA A 77 7.74 -13.62 16.75
C ALA A 77 8.56 -13.37 15.45
N LEU A 78 7.88 -13.34 14.31
CA LEU A 78 8.47 -13.03 13.01
C LEU A 78 8.51 -11.52 12.72
N GLY A 79 7.94 -10.68 13.59
CA GLY A 79 7.90 -9.22 13.42
C GLY A 79 6.86 -8.74 12.41
N TYR A 80 5.86 -9.57 12.07
CA TYR A 80 4.77 -9.20 11.17
C TYR A 80 3.56 -8.56 11.87
N VAL A 81 3.55 -8.55 13.20
CA VAL A 81 2.50 -7.91 14.02
C VAL A 81 3.11 -6.74 14.77
N ASP A 82 2.51 -5.56 14.65
CA ASP A 82 2.87 -4.40 15.47
C ASP A 82 2.24 -4.58 16.88
N PRO A 83 3.03 -4.56 17.97
CA PRO A 83 2.50 -4.70 19.33
C PRO A 83 1.48 -3.60 19.72
N GLY A 84 1.33 -2.54 18.92
CA GLY A 84 0.36 -1.45 19.13
C GLY A 84 -1.09 -1.75 18.73
N GLU A 85 -1.37 -2.71 17.85
CA GLU A 85 -2.73 -2.99 17.36
C GLU A 85 -3.41 -4.17 18.07
N GLY A 86 -2.83 -4.65 19.17
CA GLY A 86 -3.35 -5.76 19.98
C GLY A 86 -4.15 -5.36 21.23
N SER A 87 -4.71 -4.14 21.29
CA SER A 87 -5.58 -3.75 22.40
C SER A 87 -7.06 -3.95 22.07
N ARG A 88 -7.56 -5.12 22.52
CA ARG A 88 -8.94 -5.50 22.90
C ARG A 88 -10.07 -4.50 22.69
#